data_AF-A0A521Y8V2-F1
#
_entry.id   AF-A0A521Y8V2-F1
#
_cell.length_a   1.000
_cell.length_b   1.000
_cell.length_c   1.000
_cell.angle_alpha   90.00
_cell.angle_beta   90.00
_cell.angle_gamma   90.00
#
_symmetry.space_group_name_H-M   'P 1'
#
loop_
_entity.id
_entity.type
_entity.pdbx_description
1 polymer ?
#
loop_
_entity_poly.entity_id
_entity_poly.type
_entity_poly.pdbx_seq_one_letter_code
_entity_poly.pdbx_strand_id
1 'polypeptide(L)'
;MQIEHHLCQPLSGSRKVYVRGQLHPAISVPMREINLTNGESLTVYDTSGVYTDSQVTIDITKGLPPLRAAWISARNDTESYEGKAAALSKASPDLQRTPKRAKSGNAVTQMYYAKRGMITAEMEFAALRENQPPEFIRDEIARGRAIIPANINHPELEPMIIGRHFHVKVNGNIGNSPVCSSVEEEVEKLMWA
;
A
#
# COMPACT_ATOMS: atom_id res chain seq x y z
N MET A 1 19.67 -8.35 11.34
CA MET A 1 19.29 -8.03 9.95
C MET A 1 19.51 -6.53 9.78
N GLN A 2 20.49 -6.12 8.99
CA GLN A 2 20.80 -4.70 8.75
C GLN A 2 20.57 -4.43 7.26
N ILE A 3 19.65 -3.52 6.95
CA ILE A 3 19.46 -3.02 5.58
C ILE A 3 20.47 -1.91 5.34
N GLU A 4 20.96 -1.80 4.12
CA GLU A 4 21.82 -0.70 3.73
C GLU A 4 21.16 0.66 4.02
N HIS A 5 21.85 1.47 4.83
CA HIS A 5 21.32 2.71 5.39
C HIS A 5 20.81 3.70 4.32
N HIS A 6 21.39 3.68 3.12
CA HIS A 6 21.02 4.58 2.04
C HIS A 6 19.64 4.30 1.43
N LEU A 7 19.12 3.07 1.56
CA LEU A 7 17.78 2.70 1.10
C LEU A 7 16.68 3.24 2.02
N CYS A 8 17.06 3.67 3.23
CA CYS A 8 16.16 4.25 4.24
C CYS A 8 16.33 5.77 4.39
N GLN A 9 16.77 6.46 3.32
CA GLN A 9 16.98 7.91 3.31
C GLN A 9 16.01 8.62 2.36
N PRO A 10 15.71 9.91 2.58
CA PRO A 10 15.01 10.72 1.59
C PRO A 10 15.73 10.69 0.24
N LEU A 11 14.96 10.57 -0.85
CA LEU A 11 15.50 10.64 -2.20
C LEU A 11 16.08 12.03 -2.45
N SER A 12 17.31 12.08 -2.99
CA SER A 12 18.08 13.31 -3.21
C SER A 12 17.25 14.41 -3.90
N GLY A 13 17.33 15.63 -3.34
CA GLY A 13 16.64 16.80 -3.88
C GLY A 13 15.12 16.80 -3.67
N SER A 14 14.59 15.91 -2.82
CA SER A 14 13.16 15.80 -2.57
C SER A 14 12.83 15.45 -1.13
N ARG A 15 11.56 15.64 -0.75
CA ARG A 15 11.03 15.25 0.55
C ARG A 15 9.70 14.52 0.42
N LYS A 16 9.42 13.62 1.36
CA LYS A 16 8.11 13.00 1.51
C LYS A 16 7.11 14.07 1.97
N VAL A 17 5.95 14.12 1.32
CA VAL A 17 4.81 14.95 1.73
C VAL A 17 3.55 14.10 1.76
N TYR A 18 2.54 14.55 2.48
CA TYR A 18 1.33 13.78 2.70
C TYR A 18 0.08 14.60 2.37
N VAL A 19 -0.77 14.04 1.51
CA VAL A 19 -2.07 14.61 1.17
C VAL A 19 -3.14 13.96 2.04
N ARG A 20 -3.89 14.76 2.81
CA ARG A 20 -4.91 14.25 3.74
C ARG A 20 -6.22 13.92 3.02
N GLY A 21 -6.87 12.85 3.46
CA GLY A 21 -8.24 12.50 3.08
C GLY A 21 -9.26 13.53 3.55
N GLN A 22 -10.31 13.69 2.76
CA GLN A 22 -11.47 14.53 3.07
C GLN A 22 -12.65 13.68 3.56
N LEU A 23 -12.94 12.56 2.89
CA LEU A 23 -14.02 11.63 3.24
C LEU A 23 -13.61 10.72 4.40
N HIS A 24 -12.36 10.27 4.40
CA HIS A 24 -11.76 9.43 5.44
C HIS A 24 -10.56 10.17 6.05
N PRO A 25 -10.74 10.95 7.14
CA PRO A 25 -9.70 11.80 7.72
C PRO A 25 -8.44 11.07 8.23
N ALA A 26 -8.54 9.75 8.42
CA ALA A 26 -7.40 8.89 8.78
C ALA A 26 -6.47 8.59 7.60
N ILE A 27 -6.84 8.97 6.36
CA ILE A 27 -6.02 8.78 5.17
C ILE A 27 -4.96 9.87 5.08
N SER A 28 -3.74 9.41 4.83
CA SER A 28 -2.58 10.25 4.53
C SER A 28 -1.86 9.63 3.33
N VAL A 29 -1.99 10.26 2.16
CA VAL A 29 -1.44 9.72 0.90
C VAL A 29 -0.01 10.23 0.71
N PRO A 30 0.99 9.36 0.66
CA PRO A 30 2.38 9.75 0.47
C PRO A 30 2.60 10.17 -0.99
N MET A 31 3.21 11.34 -1.13
CA MET A 31 3.71 11.90 -2.38
C MET A 31 5.12 12.42 -2.14
N ARG A 32 5.80 12.81 -3.21
CA ARG A 32 7.15 13.37 -3.13
C ARG A 32 7.17 14.76 -3.71
N GLU A 33 7.71 15.70 -2.95
CA GLU A 33 7.85 17.08 -3.38
C GLU A 33 9.31 17.38 -3.74
N ILE A 34 9.50 17.94 -4.93
CA ILE A 34 10.80 18.35 -5.46
C ILE A 34 10.81 19.87 -5.53
N ASN A 35 11.78 20.50 -4.86
CA ASN A 35 11.98 21.95 -4.93
C ASN A 35 12.70 22.31 -6.23
N LEU A 36 12.14 23.25 -6.97
CA LEU A 36 12.70 23.75 -8.22
C LEU A 36 13.57 24.98 -7.97
N THR A 37 14.51 25.26 -8.88
CA THR A 37 15.42 26.40 -8.76
C THR A 37 14.73 27.76 -8.91
N ASN A 38 13.51 27.79 -9.45
CA ASN A 38 12.66 28.99 -9.55
C ASN A 38 11.85 29.28 -8.28
N GLY A 39 11.99 28.47 -7.23
CA GLY A 39 11.24 28.61 -5.96
C GLY A 39 9.88 27.92 -5.93
N GLU A 40 9.45 27.29 -7.03
CA GLU A 40 8.24 26.47 -7.07
C GLU A 40 8.53 25.04 -6.57
N SER A 41 7.47 24.28 -6.31
CA SER A 41 7.57 22.86 -5.99
C SER A 41 6.75 21.99 -6.95
N LEU A 42 7.30 20.83 -7.29
CA LEU A 42 6.62 19.81 -8.07
C LEU A 42 6.31 18.61 -7.18
N THR A 43 5.03 18.28 -7.06
CA THR A 43 4.60 17.05 -6.38
C THR A 43 4.48 15.92 -7.40
N VAL A 44 5.17 14.82 -7.14
CA VAL A 44 5.19 13.63 -7.99
C VAL A 44 4.71 12.41 -7.21
N TYR A 45 4.24 11.41 -7.96
CA TYR A 45 3.89 10.10 -7.42
C TYR A 45 5.12 9.46 -6.76
N ASP A 46 4.92 8.85 -5.60
CA ASP A 46 5.99 8.21 -4.83
C ASP A 46 5.57 6.82 -4.38
N THR A 47 6.30 5.78 -4.78
CA THR A 47 6.06 4.37 -4.43
C THR A 47 7.06 3.83 -3.42
N SER A 48 8.00 4.63 -2.93
CA SER A 48 9.05 4.18 -2.02
C SER A 48 8.56 3.83 -0.60
N GLY A 49 7.26 4.02 -0.33
CA GLY A 49 6.66 3.76 0.98
C GLY A 49 7.30 4.56 2.11
N VAL A 50 7.25 4.03 3.33
CA VAL A 50 7.87 4.68 4.51
C VAL A 50 9.40 4.68 4.47
N TYR A 51 10.03 3.97 3.52
CA TYR A 51 11.48 3.82 3.44
C TYR A 51 12.21 5.15 3.25
N THR A 52 11.62 6.09 2.52
CA THR A 52 12.22 7.41 2.31
C THR A 52 11.62 8.50 3.20
N ASP A 53 10.89 8.12 4.24
CA ASP A 53 10.37 9.04 5.25
C ASP A 53 11.34 9.15 6.44
N SER A 54 12.00 10.30 6.55
CA SER A 54 12.94 10.59 7.63
C SER A 54 12.32 10.58 9.04
N GLN A 55 10.99 10.62 9.13
CA GLN A 55 10.28 10.61 10.42
C GLN A 55 9.99 9.19 10.92
N VAL A 56 10.20 8.16 10.09
CA VAL A 56 9.88 6.77 10.43
C VAL A 56 11.16 5.99 10.69
N THR A 57 11.24 5.34 11.86
CA THR A 57 12.30 4.36 12.14
C THR A 57 11.86 3.00 11.64
N ILE A 58 12.70 2.37 10.81
CA ILE A 58 12.35 1.14 10.11
C ILE A 58 13.00 -0.05 10.79
N ASP A 59 12.17 -1.01 11.16
CA ASP A 59 12.59 -2.28 11.73
C ASP A 59 11.91 -3.41 10.96
N ILE A 60 12.65 -4.00 10.02
CA ILE A 60 12.14 -5.07 9.17
C ILE A 60 11.77 -6.34 9.93
N THR A 61 12.28 -6.52 11.14
CA THR A 61 11.92 -7.67 11.98
C THR A 61 10.49 -7.54 12.53
N LYS A 62 9.97 -6.31 12.60
CA LYS A 62 8.61 -5.99 13.04
C LYS A 62 7.65 -5.74 11.87
N GLY A 63 8.18 -5.55 10.67
CA GLY A 63 7.41 -5.25 9.47
C GLY A 63 6.92 -3.81 9.45
N LEU A 64 6.18 -3.46 8.39
CA LEU A 64 5.65 -2.11 8.21
C LEU A 64 4.40 -1.87 9.07
N PRO A 65 4.10 -0.60 9.40
CA PRO A 65 2.85 -0.24 10.08
C PRO A 65 1.62 -0.69 9.25
N PRO A 66 0.60 -1.31 9.89
CA PRO A 66 -0.56 -1.84 9.18
C PRO A 66 -1.58 -0.75 8.87
N LEU A 67 -1.23 0.18 7.97
CA LEU A 67 -2.00 1.37 7.56
C LEU A 67 -3.52 1.13 7.42
N ARG A 68 -3.90 0.04 6.76
CA ARG A 68 -5.29 -0.27 6.39
C ARG A 68 -6.06 -1.03 7.46
N ALA A 69 -5.42 -1.47 8.56
CA ALA A 69 -6.06 -2.36 9.54
C ALA A 69 -7.34 -1.76 10.15
N ALA A 70 -7.32 -0.46 10.45
CA ALA A 70 -8.48 0.27 10.96
C ALA A 70 -9.61 0.31 9.91
N TRP A 71 -9.30 0.57 8.64
CA TRP A 71 -10.28 0.69 7.57
C TRP A 71 -10.98 -0.65 7.29
N ILE A 72 -10.20 -1.73 7.27
CA ILE A 72 -10.70 -3.10 7.09
C ILE A 72 -11.62 -3.49 8.26
N SER A 73 -11.26 -3.13 9.48
CA SER A 73 -12.05 -3.47 10.67
C SER A 73 -13.33 -2.64 10.76
N ALA A 74 -13.28 -1.35 10.38
CA ALA A 74 -14.43 -0.45 10.41
C ALA A 74 -15.58 -0.89 9.50
N ARG A 75 -15.30 -1.60 8.39
CA ARG A 75 -16.34 -2.13 7.49
C ARG A 75 -17.15 -3.29 8.07
N ASN A 76 -16.63 -3.97 9.10
CA ASN A 76 -17.30 -5.05 9.82
C ASN A 76 -17.83 -6.21 8.93
N ASP A 77 -17.19 -6.45 7.79
CA ASP A 77 -17.53 -7.49 6.80
C ASP A 77 -16.50 -8.63 6.75
N THR A 78 -15.48 -8.58 7.62
CA THR A 78 -14.46 -9.61 7.78
C THR A 78 -14.54 -10.29 9.14
N GLU A 79 -14.08 -11.55 9.20
CA GLU A 79 -13.89 -12.31 10.43
C GLU A 79 -12.51 -12.98 10.42
N SER A 80 -11.91 -13.13 11.59
CA SER A 80 -10.69 -13.91 11.75
C SER A 80 -10.98 -15.40 11.56
N TYR A 81 -10.04 -16.15 11.01
CA TYR A 81 -10.15 -17.60 10.90
C TYR A 81 -8.81 -18.28 11.18
N GLU A 82 -8.87 -19.55 11.58
CA GLU A 82 -7.67 -20.39 11.69
C GLU A 82 -7.22 -20.81 10.28
N GLY A 83 -6.17 -20.14 9.80
CA GLY A 83 -5.50 -20.51 8.56
C GLY A 83 -4.56 -21.71 8.74
N LYS A 84 -4.11 -22.31 7.64
CA LYS A 84 -2.97 -23.24 7.68
C LYS A 84 -1.75 -22.48 8.21
N ALA A 85 -1.10 -23.01 9.24
CA ALA A 85 0.17 -22.45 9.72
C ALA A 85 1.17 -22.41 8.56
N ALA A 86 1.65 -21.22 8.19
CA ALA A 86 2.69 -21.09 7.19
C ALA A 86 3.98 -21.75 7.73
N ALA A 87 4.68 -22.52 6.89
CA ALA A 87 5.95 -23.17 7.27
C ALA A 87 7.05 -22.17 7.69
N LEU A 88 6.94 -20.90 7.27
CA LEU A 88 7.80 -19.77 7.64
C LEU A 88 7.60 -19.26 9.08
N SER A 89 6.61 -19.80 9.81
CA SER A 89 6.16 -19.30 11.12
C SER A 89 7.21 -19.28 12.24
N LYS A 90 8.33 -19.99 12.15
CA LYS A 90 9.30 -20.05 13.26
C LYS A 90 10.37 -18.95 13.25
N ALA A 91 10.60 -18.28 12.12
CA ALA A 91 11.73 -17.36 11.97
C ALA A 91 11.43 -15.91 12.40
N SER A 92 10.15 -15.50 12.43
CA SER A 92 9.76 -14.12 12.73
C SER A 92 8.43 -14.07 13.50
N PRO A 93 8.46 -14.26 14.83
CA PRO A 93 7.28 -14.27 15.68
C PRO A 93 6.46 -12.97 15.58
N ASP A 94 7.13 -11.83 15.48
CA ASP A 94 6.51 -10.50 15.43
C ASP A 94 5.75 -10.23 14.11
N LEU A 95 6.00 -11.05 13.07
CA LEU A 95 5.32 -10.97 11.77
C LEU A 95 4.10 -11.89 11.68
N GLN A 96 3.81 -12.68 12.73
CA GLN A 96 2.65 -13.56 12.73
C GLN A 96 1.36 -12.77 12.91
N ARG A 97 0.39 -13.02 12.02
CA ARG A 97 -0.92 -12.37 12.07
C ARG A 97 -2.04 -13.40 11.89
N THR A 98 -3.13 -13.17 12.59
CA THR A 98 -4.34 -13.96 12.39
C THR A 98 -4.99 -13.55 11.06
N PRO A 99 -5.11 -14.47 10.09
CA PRO A 99 -5.68 -14.14 8.81
C PRO A 99 -7.19 -13.88 8.93
N LYS A 100 -7.67 -12.98 8.09
CA LYS A 100 -9.09 -12.62 7.95
C LYS A 100 -9.67 -13.18 6.66
N ARG A 101 -10.97 -13.46 6.70
CA ARG A 101 -11.80 -13.82 5.53
C ARG A 101 -13.08 -13.00 5.54
N ALA A 102 -13.79 -12.97 4.42
CA ALA A 102 -15.13 -12.38 4.37
C ALA A 102 -16.08 -13.14 5.30
N LYS A 103 -16.96 -12.43 6.01
CA LYS A 103 -18.09 -13.04 6.70
C LYS A 103 -19.01 -13.74 5.69
N SER A 104 -19.67 -14.81 6.12
CA SER A 104 -20.63 -15.52 5.28
C SER A 104 -21.67 -14.57 4.69
N GLY A 105 -21.96 -14.71 3.39
CA GLY A 105 -22.90 -13.87 2.65
C GLY A 105 -22.36 -12.49 2.24
N ASN A 106 -21.15 -12.11 2.63
CA ASN A 106 -20.50 -10.87 2.20
C ASN A 106 -19.40 -11.11 1.18
N ALA A 107 -19.10 -10.09 0.41
CA ALA A 107 -17.88 -10.01 -0.40
C ALA A 107 -17.09 -8.77 0.02
N VAL A 108 -15.76 -8.87 -0.05
CA VAL A 108 -14.84 -7.85 0.49
C VAL A 108 -14.00 -7.17 -0.59
N THR A 109 -14.39 -7.33 -1.86
CA THR A 109 -13.64 -6.81 -3.00
C THR A 109 -14.00 -5.35 -3.29
N GLN A 110 -13.05 -4.59 -3.81
CA GLN A 110 -13.30 -3.20 -4.21
C GLN A 110 -14.40 -3.09 -5.28
N MET A 111 -14.50 -4.05 -6.19
CA MET A 111 -15.60 -4.13 -7.16
C MET A 111 -16.97 -4.33 -6.50
N TYR A 112 -17.05 -5.14 -5.44
CA TYR A 112 -18.30 -5.33 -4.70
C TYR A 112 -18.78 -4.03 -4.05
N TYR A 113 -17.90 -3.29 -3.36
CA TYR A 113 -18.25 -2.01 -2.77
C TYR A 113 -18.63 -0.98 -3.83
N ALA A 114 -17.86 -0.89 -4.92
CA ALA A 114 -18.09 0.05 -6.00
C ALA A 114 -19.48 -0.11 -6.65
N LYS A 115 -19.89 -1.36 -6.93
CA LYS A 115 -21.21 -1.66 -7.51
C LYS A 115 -22.38 -1.33 -6.59
N ARG A 116 -22.13 -1.19 -5.28
CA ARG A 116 -23.12 -0.74 -4.28
C ARG A 116 -23.09 0.77 -4.04
N GLY A 117 -22.32 1.52 -4.84
CA GLY A 117 -22.22 2.97 -4.74
C GLY A 117 -21.29 3.48 -3.63
N MET A 118 -20.61 2.57 -2.90
CA MET A 118 -19.74 2.93 -1.77
C MET A 118 -18.37 3.42 -2.24
N ILE A 119 -17.89 4.51 -1.65
CA ILE A 119 -16.51 4.99 -1.78
C ILE A 119 -15.72 4.52 -0.55
N THR A 120 -14.83 3.56 -0.76
CA THR A 120 -13.98 3.03 0.31
C THR A 120 -12.80 3.96 0.61
N ALA A 121 -12.15 3.76 1.75
CA ALA A 121 -10.89 4.43 2.06
C ALA A 121 -9.82 4.14 0.98
N GLU A 122 -9.76 2.92 0.45
CA GLU A 122 -8.84 2.59 -0.64
C GLU A 122 -9.15 3.36 -1.94
N MET A 123 -10.42 3.61 -2.26
CA MET A 123 -10.80 4.41 -3.42
C MET A 123 -10.42 5.88 -3.26
N GLU A 124 -10.67 6.49 -2.09
CA GLU A 124 -10.23 7.87 -1.83
C GLU A 124 -8.70 7.98 -1.84
N PHE A 125 -8.00 7.01 -1.25
CA PHE A 125 -6.53 6.99 -1.27
C PHE A 125 -6.00 7.02 -2.70
N ALA A 126 -6.53 6.15 -3.58
CA ALA A 126 -6.15 6.12 -4.99
C ALA A 126 -6.58 7.41 -5.73
N ALA A 127 -7.73 7.98 -5.39
CA ALA A 127 -8.24 9.22 -5.97
C ALA A 127 -7.26 10.38 -5.74
N LEU A 128 -6.82 10.56 -4.49
CA LEU A 128 -5.86 11.61 -4.12
C LEU A 128 -4.50 11.40 -4.81
N ARG A 129 -4.04 10.14 -4.90
CA ARG A 129 -2.75 9.81 -5.52
C ARG A 129 -2.75 10.04 -7.04
N GLU A 130 -3.89 9.86 -7.69
CA GLU A 130 -4.08 10.11 -9.14
C GLU A 130 -4.57 11.52 -9.45
N ASN A 131 -4.83 12.35 -8.42
CA ASN A 131 -5.49 13.64 -8.54
C ASN A 131 -6.83 13.56 -9.33
N GLN A 132 -7.67 12.60 -8.95
CA GLN A 132 -8.98 12.33 -9.55
C GLN A 132 -10.09 12.37 -8.48
N PRO A 133 -11.37 12.57 -8.87
CA PRO A 133 -12.50 12.46 -7.94
C PRO A 133 -12.71 11.01 -7.44
N PRO A 134 -13.02 10.78 -6.15
CA PRO A 134 -13.30 9.43 -5.64
C PRO A 134 -14.48 8.72 -6.32
N GLU A 135 -15.49 9.47 -6.77
CA GLU A 135 -16.62 8.95 -7.54
C GLU A 135 -16.17 8.38 -8.89
N PHE A 136 -15.20 9.03 -9.55
CA PHE A 136 -14.63 8.53 -10.80
C PHE A 136 -13.89 7.22 -10.60
N ILE A 137 -13.10 7.11 -9.53
CA ILE A 137 -12.43 5.86 -9.12
C ILE A 137 -13.44 4.74 -8.92
N ARG A 138 -14.49 5.00 -8.13
CA ARG A 138 -15.58 4.05 -7.88
C ARG A 138 -16.22 3.59 -9.18
N ASP A 139 -16.56 4.51 -10.08
CA ASP A 139 -17.26 4.18 -11.33
C ASP A 139 -16.41 3.35 -12.29
N GLU A 140 -15.11 3.63 -12.41
CA GLU A 140 -14.19 2.82 -13.21
C GLU A 140 -14.06 1.39 -12.66
N ILE A 141 -14.02 1.24 -11.33
CA ILE A 141 -13.99 -0.07 -10.67
C ILE A 141 -15.32 -0.81 -10.84
N ALA A 142 -16.46 -0.13 -10.65
CA ALA A 142 -17.79 -0.73 -10.79
C ALA A 142 -18.03 -1.28 -12.20
N ARG A 143 -17.52 -0.58 -13.22
CA ARG A 143 -17.56 -0.97 -14.63
C ARG A 143 -16.51 -2.01 -15.02
N GLY A 144 -15.61 -2.38 -14.10
CA GLY A 144 -14.54 -3.36 -14.34
C GLY A 144 -13.42 -2.86 -15.27
N ARG A 145 -13.28 -1.54 -15.44
CA ARG A 145 -12.20 -0.93 -16.24
C ARG A 145 -10.94 -0.62 -15.45
N ALA A 146 -11.05 -0.66 -14.12
CA ALA A 146 -9.94 -0.47 -13.21
C ALA A 146 -10.04 -1.36 -11.98
N ILE A 147 -8.91 -1.60 -11.33
CA ILE A 147 -8.81 -2.42 -10.13
C ILE A 147 -7.92 -1.75 -9.08
N ILE A 148 -8.21 -2.03 -7.82
CA ILE A 148 -7.32 -1.73 -6.68
C ILE A 148 -6.94 -3.08 -6.05
N PRO A 149 -5.70 -3.58 -6.24
CA PRO A 149 -5.25 -4.88 -5.74
C PRO A 149 -4.96 -4.81 -4.24
N ALA A 150 -6.02 -4.90 -3.42
CA ALA A 150 -5.94 -4.62 -1.99
C ALA A 150 -6.49 -5.75 -1.11
N ASN A 151 -5.75 -6.87 -1.07
CA ASN A 151 -6.07 -8.01 -0.20
C ASN A 151 -6.26 -7.56 1.26
N ILE A 152 -7.30 -8.08 1.93
CA ILE A 152 -7.62 -7.77 3.33
C ILE A 152 -6.55 -8.24 4.32
N ASN A 153 -5.68 -9.17 3.92
CA ASN A 153 -4.57 -9.67 4.73
C ASN A 153 -3.24 -8.95 4.45
N HIS A 154 -3.24 -7.90 3.61
CA HIS A 154 -2.09 -7.02 3.38
C HIS A 154 -2.40 -5.60 3.89
N PRO A 155 -2.42 -5.40 5.22
CA PRO A 155 -2.79 -4.11 5.80
C PRO A 155 -1.72 -3.03 5.68
N GLU A 156 -0.46 -3.38 5.37
CA GLU A 156 0.66 -2.44 5.14
C GLU A 156 0.51 -1.66 3.85
N LEU A 157 -0.26 -2.20 2.90
CA LEU A 157 -0.39 -1.67 1.56
C LEU A 157 -0.82 -0.21 1.56
N GLU A 158 -0.06 0.62 0.84
CA GLU A 158 -0.51 1.90 0.33
C GLU A 158 -1.32 1.67 -0.95
N PRO A 159 -2.65 1.92 -0.97
CA PRO A 159 -3.45 1.63 -2.14
C PRO A 159 -2.99 2.35 -3.41
N MET A 160 -3.16 1.66 -4.55
CA MET A 160 -2.93 2.17 -5.89
C MET A 160 -3.97 1.59 -6.84
N ILE A 161 -4.22 2.29 -7.94
CA ILE A 161 -5.20 1.87 -8.96
C ILE A 161 -4.52 1.55 -10.29
N ILE A 162 -5.02 0.52 -10.95
CA ILE A 162 -4.58 0.09 -12.28
C ILE A 162 -5.79 0.19 -13.22
N GLY A 163 -5.66 0.95 -14.30
CA GLY A 163 -6.69 1.10 -15.32
C GLY A 163 -6.28 2.08 -16.40
N ARG A 164 -6.99 2.08 -17.53
CA ARG A 164 -6.63 2.86 -18.74
C ARG A 164 -6.64 4.38 -18.54
N HIS A 165 -7.46 4.89 -17.62
CA HIS A 165 -7.63 6.32 -17.38
C HIS A 165 -6.71 6.89 -16.27
N PHE A 166 -5.77 6.08 -15.76
CA PHE A 166 -4.86 6.45 -14.68
C PHE A 166 -3.42 6.46 -15.18
N HIS A 167 -2.48 6.95 -14.37
CA HIS A 167 -1.06 6.86 -14.71
C HIS A 167 -0.68 5.41 -15.02
N VAL A 168 0.19 5.20 -16.02
CA VAL A 168 0.71 3.86 -16.33
C VAL A 168 1.49 3.35 -15.13
N LYS A 169 1.27 2.09 -14.76
CA LYS A 169 1.92 1.43 -13.62
C LYS A 169 2.95 0.44 -14.14
N VAL A 170 4.07 0.32 -13.44
CA VAL A 170 5.18 -0.59 -13.76
C VAL A 170 5.31 -1.62 -12.63
N ASN A 171 5.74 -2.83 -12.96
CA ASN A 171 5.93 -3.92 -12.01
C ASN A 171 7.39 -4.39 -12.05
N GLY A 172 8.07 -4.36 -10.90
CA GLY A 172 9.36 -5.02 -10.70
C GLY A 172 9.18 -6.48 -10.31
N ASN A 173 9.87 -7.40 -10.99
CA ASN A 173 9.87 -8.81 -10.63
C ASN A 173 11.05 -9.10 -9.68
N ILE A 174 10.76 -9.70 -8.54
CA ILE A 174 11.75 -10.20 -7.56
C ILE A 174 11.53 -11.69 -7.33
N GLY A 175 12.48 -12.35 -6.66
CA GLY A 175 12.38 -13.78 -6.41
C GLY A 175 13.74 -14.41 -6.13
N ASN A 176 13.73 -15.41 -5.26
CA ASN A 176 14.89 -16.23 -4.99
C ASN A 176 15.06 -17.33 -6.05
N SER A 177 16.30 -17.72 -6.29
CA SER A 177 16.62 -18.94 -7.02
C SER A 177 16.93 -20.05 -6.01
N PRO A 178 16.70 -21.34 -6.32
CA PRO A 178 17.11 -22.45 -5.46
C PRO A 178 18.60 -22.45 -5.07
N VAL A 179 19.41 -21.66 -5.80
CA VAL A 179 20.87 -21.62 -5.70
C VAL A 179 21.38 -20.33 -5.04
N CYS A 180 20.62 -19.22 -5.09
CA CYS A 180 21.00 -17.93 -4.51
C CYS A 180 19.77 -17.12 -4.10
N SER A 181 19.63 -16.86 -2.80
CA SER A 181 19.49 -15.53 -2.16
C SER A 181 19.06 -15.69 -0.70
N SER A 182 19.42 -14.73 0.15
CA SER A 182 18.94 -14.66 1.54
C SER A 182 17.66 -13.82 1.63
N VAL A 183 16.96 -13.85 2.76
CA VAL A 183 15.76 -13.02 2.97
C VAL A 183 16.11 -11.54 2.87
N GLU A 184 17.29 -11.15 3.34
CA GLU A 184 17.84 -9.79 3.30
C GLU A 184 17.95 -9.28 1.86
N GLU A 185 18.58 -10.04 0.97
CA GLU A 185 18.74 -9.63 -0.43
C GLU A 185 17.39 -9.46 -1.14
N GLU A 186 16.39 -10.30 -0.84
CA GLU A 186 15.07 -10.14 -1.44
C GLU A 186 14.33 -8.90 -0.91
N VAL A 187 14.52 -8.56 0.37
CA VAL A 187 13.98 -7.32 0.95
C VAL A 187 14.67 -6.09 0.37
N GLU A 188 15.99 -6.15 0.14
CA GLU A 188 16.72 -5.06 -0.52
C GLU A 188 16.27 -4.86 -1.97
N LYS A 189 16.10 -5.95 -2.74
CA LYS A 189 15.52 -5.88 -4.10
C LYS A 189 14.13 -5.26 -4.09
N LEU A 190 13.29 -5.60 -3.10
CA LEU A 190 11.96 -5.02 -2.95
C LEU A 190 12.02 -3.51 -2.69
N MET A 191 12.96 -3.05 -1.87
CA MET A 191 13.11 -1.63 -1.52
C MET A 191 13.75 -0.80 -2.65
N TRP A 192 14.62 -1.42 -3.45
CA TRP A 192 15.29 -0.76 -4.55
C TRP A 192 14.42 -0.58 -5.80
N ALA A 193 13.48 -1.50 -6.04
CA ALA A 193 12.61 -1.51 -7.22
C ALA A 193 11.52 -0.43 -7.18
#